data_AF-A0A3D8SZF6-F1
#
_entry.id   AF-A0A3D8SZF6-F1
#
_cell.length_a   1.000
_cell.length_b   1.000
_cell.length_c   1.000
_cell.angle_alpha   90.00
_cell.angle_beta   90.00
_cell.angle_gamma   90.00
#
_symmetry.space_group_name_H-M   'P 1'
#
loop_
_entity.id
_entity.type
_entity.pdbx_description
1 polymer ?
#
loop_
_entity_poly.entity_id
_entity_poly.type
_entity_poly.pdbx_seq_one_letter_code
_entity_poly.pdbx_strand_id
1 'polypeptide(L)'
;MDALGIVTLIGADEMNLVVGRLARSPYTKYLPLLGAYTVAGNSITKPLPGFAAYNITDRIMATDVTGWFGRWLMKQDLSSTSTWINISVSKKRTERHARAEFASALIGLLTMGPPLTLAVLIYDWWGLANYVSMIVSVLVRLIVVEENWKALDTAADGAIVKTAQPVKTFWTLPDGNAVTIIAPRGVIMDCLLTTPRPPNLHLYNAARGLGWAAFAVHCVSLGMATLVSQILTVVLLLGSTILVARKFLDDDLHVGRRLQFQRTDFPGKEFRSAALARLNLTSDEERSMVAWNLFPHLSNELWWERYHKCKKDYGVEGFKRWDQIMAERTDLV
;
A
#
# COMPACT_ATOMS: atom_id res chain seq x y z
N MET A 1 -11.19 2.21 31.49
CA MET A 1 -11.18 1.27 30.34
C MET A 1 -10.60 -0.03 30.84
N ASP A 2 -11.32 -1.14 30.66
CA ASP A 2 -10.81 -2.48 30.94
C ASP A 2 -9.66 -2.81 29.97
N ALA A 3 -8.67 -3.60 30.40
CA ALA A 3 -7.49 -3.98 29.63
C ALA A 3 -7.87 -4.60 28.27
N LEU A 4 -9.02 -5.25 28.23
CA LEU A 4 -9.63 -5.84 27.05
C LEU A 4 -10.03 -4.81 25.98
N GLY A 5 -10.60 -3.66 26.38
CA GLY A 5 -10.96 -2.57 25.47
C GLY A 5 -9.73 -1.92 24.84
N ILE A 6 -8.62 -1.85 25.57
CA ILE A 6 -7.34 -1.36 25.08
C ILE A 6 -6.77 -2.31 24.02
N VAL A 7 -6.85 -3.63 24.20
CA VAL A 7 -6.40 -4.62 23.21
C VAL A 7 -7.16 -4.49 21.88
N THR A 8 -8.45 -4.15 21.89
CA THR A 8 -9.22 -3.94 20.65
C THR A 8 -8.82 -2.70 19.84
N LEU A 9 -8.19 -1.72 20.51
CA LEU A 9 -7.69 -0.49 19.90
C LEU A 9 -6.22 -0.60 19.46
N ILE A 10 -5.42 -1.42 20.15
CA ILE A 10 -4.01 -1.65 19.81
C ILE A 10 -3.90 -2.32 18.43
N GLY A 11 -3.05 -1.75 17.58
CA GLY A 11 -2.78 -2.26 16.23
C GLY A 11 -3.78 -1.81 15.16
N ALA A 12 -4.78 -0.99 15.49
CA ALA A 12 -5.72 -0.45 14.51
C ALA A 12 -5.04 0.34 13.39
N ASP A 13 -4.04 1.17 13.73
CA ASP A 13 -3.27 1.94 12.75
C ASP A 13 -2.45 1.02 11.84
N GLU A 14 -1.81 0.01 12.41
CA GLU A 14 -1.06 -0.99 11.65
C GLU A 14 -1.97 -1.76 10.69
N MET A 15 -3.15 -2.19 11.15
CA MET A 15 -4.12 -2.88 10.30
C MET A 15 -4.70 -1.96 9.23
N ASN A 16 -4.90 -0.68 9.55
CA ASN A 16 -5.31 0.32 8.57
C ASN A 16 -4.26 0.45 7.44
N LEU A 17 -2.96 0.46 7.77
CA LEU A 17 -1.89 0.48 6.77
C LEU A 17 -1.82 -0.83 5.97
N VAL A 18 -1.81 -1.98 6.64
CA VAL A 18 -1.57 -3.30 6.03
C VAL A 18 -2.78 -3.82 5.24
N VAL A 19 -4.01 -3.56 5.67
CA VAL A 19 -5.21 -3.89 4.89
C VAL A 19 -5.44 -2.85 3.80
N GLY A 20 -5.24 -1.58 4.12
CA GLY A 20 -5.51 -0.48 3.20
C GLY A 20 -4.55 -0.39 2.01
N ARG A 21 -3.36 -0.99 2.04
CA ARG A 21 -2.48 -1.08 0.84
C ARG A 21 -3.11 -1.86 -0.33
N LEU A 22 -4.18 -2.63 -0.09
CA LEU A 22 -4.84 -3.47 -1.09
C LEU A 22 -3.91 -4.48 -1.80
N ALA A 23 -2.74 -4.75 -1.24
CA ALA A 23 -1.85 -5.81 -1.71
C ALA A 23 -2.46 -7.18 -1.43
N ARG A 24 -2.04 -8.18 -2.20
CA ARG A 24 -2.60 -9.52 -2.07
C ARG A 24 -1.95 -10.27 -0.92
N SER A 25 -2.80 -10.82 -0.04
CA SER A 25 -2.39 -11.66 1.09
C SER A 25 -2.97 -13.07 0.99
N PRO A 26 -2.31 -14.00 0.26
CA PRO A 26 -2.91 -15.26 -0.15
C PRO A 26 -3.19 -16.23 1.01
N TYR A 27 -2.67 -16.02 2.21
CA TYR A 27 -2.85 -16.93 3.36
C TYR A 27 -3.53 -16.30 4.56
N THR A 28 -3.41 -14.97 4.73
CA THR A 28 -3.89 -14.27 5.92
C THR A 28 -5.24 -13.58 5.73
N LYS A 29 -5.79 -13.62 4.51
CA LYS A 29 -7.06 -12.98 4.10
C LYS A 29 -8.28 -13.37 4.95
N TYR A 30 -8.32 -14.56 5.53
CA TYR A 30 -9.46 -15.06 6.34
C TYR A 30 -9.20 -15.05 7.85
N LEU A 31 -8.05 -14.54 8.30
CA LEU A 31 -7.73 -14.49 9.73
C LEU A 31 -8.47 -13.33 10.42
N PRO A 32 -8.95 -13.48 11.66
CA PRO A 32 -9.52 -12.37 12.42
C PRO A 32 -8.42 -11.33 12.70
N LEU A 33 -8.79 -10.05 12.81
CA LEU A 33 -7.83 -8.97 13.04
C LEU A 33 -8.32 -8.03 14.14
N LEU A 34 -7.37 -7.48 14.89
CA LEU A 34 -7.62 -6.31 15.72
C LEU A 34 -7.94 -5.10 14.83
N GLY A 35 -8.65 -4.12 15.40
CA GLY A 35 -9.01 -2.92 14.66
C GLY A 35 -9.94 -3.16 13.47
N ALA A 36 -10.76 -4.21 13.46
CA ALA A 36 -11.73 -4.48 12.38
C ALA A 36 -12.69 -3.29 12.11
N TYR A 37 -12.96 -2.49 13.15
CA TYR A 37 -13.73 -1.24 13.02
C TYR A 37 -13.10 -0.22 12.05
N THR A 38 -11.78 -0.27 11.81
CA THR A 38 -11.11 0.62 10.84
C THR A 38 -11.57 0.36 9.41
N VAL A 39 -11.88 -0.91 9.09
CA VAL A 39 -12.42 -1.31 7.79
C VAL A 39 -13.88 -0.90 7.69
N ALA A 40 -14.69 -1.15 8.74
CA ALA A 40 -16.09 -0.72 8.79
C ALA A 40 -16.24 0.82 8.71
N GLY A 41 -15.36 1.55 9.40
CA GLY A 41 -15.25 3.00 9.38
C GLY A 41 -14.71 3.59 8.07
N ASN A 42 -14.34 2.74 7.10
CA ASN A 42 -13.75 3.14 5.81
C ASN A 42 -12.45 3.94 5.95
N SER A 43 -11.73 3.78 7.07
CA SER A 43 -10.47 4.46 7.29
C SER A 43 -9.43 4.02 6.25
N ILE A 44 -9.48 2.76 5.81
CA ILE A 44 -8.55 2.16 4.84
C ILE A 44 -8.50 2.82 3.46
N THR A 45 -9.54 3.58 3.08
CA THR A 45 -9.58 4.30 1.78
C THR A 45 -9.24 5.78 1.89
N LYS A 46 -9.19 6.33 3.12
CA LYS A 46 -8.88 7.75 3.33
C LYS A 46 -7.46 8.07 2.83
N PRO A 47 -7.26 9.19 2.12
CA PRO A 47 -5.94 9.60 1.68
C PRO A 47 -5.02 9.86 2.88
N LEU A 48 -3.71 9.63 2.69
CA LEU A 48 -2.69 9.97 3.68
C LEU A 48 -2.05 11.31 3.30
N PRO A 49 -1.86 12.23 4.24
CA PRO A 49 -1.18 13.50 3.97
C PRO A 49 0.34 13.32 3.83
N GLY A 50 1.01 14.34 3.31
CA GLY A 50 2.49 14.41 3.29
C GLY A 50 3.16 13.78 2.06
N PHE A 51 2.38 13.39 1.06
CA PHE A 51 2.92 12.94 -0.23
C PHE A 51 3.00 14.12 -1.19
N ALA A 52 3.97 14.09 -2.11
CA ALA A 52 3.91 14.93 -3.31
C ALA A 52 4.37 14.11 -4.51
N ALA A 53 3.52 14.12 -5.54
CA ALA A 53 3.70 13.44 -6.80
C ALA A 53 4.05 14.46 -7.88
N TYR A 54 5.27 14.39 -8.39
CA TYR A 54 5.76 15.21 -9.48
C TYR A 54 5.68 14.37 -10.75
N ASN A 55 4.66 14.60 -11.56
CA ASN A 55 4.57 14.01 -12.89
C ASN A 55 5.43 14.84 -13.85
N ILE A 56 6.65 14.37 -14.08
CA ILE A 56 7.69 15.11 -14.80
C ILE A 56 7.35 15.21 -16.28
N THR A 57 6.88 14.12 -16.88
CA THR A 57 6.55 14.10 -18.31
C THR A 57 5.35 15.01 -18.64
N ASP A 58 4.34 15.05 -17.78
CA ASP A 58 3.15 15.90 -17.99
C ASP A 58 3.27 17.28 -17.33
N ARG A 59 4.35 17.54 -16.59
CA ARG A 59 4.63 18.81 -15.90
C ARG A 59 3.54 19.20 -14.89
N ILE A 60 2.97 18.20 -14.21
CA ILE A 60 1.93 18.38 -13.19
C ILE A 60 2.47 17.95 -11.84
N MET A 61 2.17 18.71 -10.81
CA MET A 61 2.40 18.35 -9.42
C MET A 61 1.06 18.09 -8.75
N ALA A 62 0.94 16.98 -8.03
CA ALA A 62 -0.19 16.68 -7.16
C ALA A 62 0.31 16.46 -5.73
N THR A 63 -0.35 17.05 -4.75
CA THR A 63 -0.07 16.86 -3.32
C THR A 63 -0.84 15.69 -2.71
N ASP A 64 -1.73 15.09 -3.50
CA ASP A 64 -2.71 14.15 -3.02
C ASP A 64 -2.50 12.82 -3.72
N VAL A 65 -2.52 11.75 -2.92
CA VAL A 65 -2.39 10.38 -3.39
C VAL A 65 -3.58 9.56 -2.89
N THR A 66 -3.98 8.56 -3.66
CA THR A 66 -4.98 7.60 -3.21
C THR A 66 -4.56 6.92 -1.91
N GLY A 67 -5.54 6.71 -1.03
CA GLY A 67 -5.28 6.14 0.29
C GLY A 67 -4.61 4.78 0.24
N TRP A 68 -4.96 3.94 -0.74
CA TRP A 68 -4.36 2.61 -0.88
C TRP A 68 -2.90 2.69 -1.31
N PHE A 69 -2.59 3.57 -2.28
CA PHE A 69 -1.26 3.64 -2.84
C PHE A 69 -0.27 4.27 -1.87
N GLY A 70 -0.68 5.32 -1.15
CA GLY A 70 0.13 5.89 -0.07
C GLY A 70 0.47 4.84 1.00
N ARG A 71 -0.49 4.01 1.42
CA ARG A 71 -0.25 2.91 2.37
C ARG A 71 0.67 1.84 1.81
N TRP A 72 0.52 1.51 0.53
CA TRP A 72 1.40 0.54 -0.13
C TRP A 72 2.84 1.05 -0.12
N LEU A 73 3.07 2.32 -0.48
CA LEU A 73 4.38 2.97 -0.45
C LEU A 73 5.01 3.01 0.95
N MET A 74 4.26 3.43 1.98
CA MET A 74 4.76 3.49 3.37
C MET A 74 5.17 2.13 3.93
N LYS A 75 4.67 1.04 3.34
CA LYS A 75 5.00 -0.32 3.76
C LYS A 75 6.10 -0.95 2.90
N GLN A 76 6.59 -0.28 1.86
CA GLN A 76 7.77 -0.73 1.14
C GLN A 76 9.02 -0.28 1.90
N ASP A 77 10.06 -1.12 1.89
CA ASP A 77 11.37 -0.75 2.42
C ASP A 77 12.11 0.10 1.40
N LEU A 78 11.73 1.37 1.25
CA LEU A 78 12.25 2.25 0.20
C LEU A 78 13.58 2.88 0.62
N SER A 79 14.53 2.89 -0.30
CA SER A 79 15.73 3.73 -0.17
C SER A 79 15.46 5.09 -0.80
N SER A 80 15.88 6.18 -0.14
CA SER A 80 15.54 7.58 -0.48
C SER A 80 15.84 7.96 -1.94
N THR A 81 16.75 7.26 -2.62
CA THR A 81 17.29 7.69 -3.92
C THR A 81 17.64 6.55 -4.89
N SER A 82 17.50 5.29 -4.46
CA SER A 82 17.89 4.14 -5.27
C SER A 82 16.72 3.30 -5.77
N THR A 83 15.54 3.42 -5.17
CA THR A 83 14.41 2.57 -5.51
C THR A 83 13.63 3.11 -6.71
N TRP A 84 13.49 2.25 -7.72
CA TRP A 84 12.65 2.45 -8.89
C TRP A 84 11.50 1.46 -8.91
N ILE A 85 10.33 1.96 -9.29
CA ILE A 85 9.11 1.14 -9.37
C ILE A 85 8.54 1.29 -10.78
N ASN A 86 8.48 0.17 -11.50
CA ASN A 86 7.80 0.09 -12.78
C ASN A 86 6.41 -0.53 -12.55
N ILE A 87 5.36 0.20 -12.90
CA ILE A 87 3.98 -0.25 -12.75
C ILE A 87 3.45 -0.60 -14.13
N SER A 88 3.03 -1.84 -14.29
CA SER A 88 2.43 -2.34 -15.52
C SER A 88 1.04 -2.90 -15.24
N VAL A 89 0.19 -2.90 -16.25
CA VAL A 89 -1.14 -3.51 -16.17
C VAL A 89 -1.06 -4.88 -16.82
N SER A 90 -1.25 -5.92 -16.01
CA SER A 90 -1.14 -7.31 -16.42
C SER A 90 -2.48 -7.87 -16.92
N LYS A 91 -2.41 -8.91 -17.75
CA LYS A 91 -3.59 -9.69 -18.17
C LYS A 91 -4.14 -10.45 -16.95
N LYS A 92 -5.47 -10.54 -16.85
CA LYS A 92 -6.17 -11.22 -15.75
C LYS A 92 -5.66 -12.66 -15.62
N ARG A 93 -4.92 -12.96 -14.55
CA ARG A 93 -4.40 -14.30 -14.27
C ARG A 93 -5.48 -15.10 -13.51
N THR A 94 -5.69 -16.38 -13.85
CA THR A 94 -6.87 -17.16 -13.36
C THR A 94 -6.49 -18.43 -12.59
N GLU A 95 -5.45 -19.18 -12.97
CA GLU A 95 -5.29 -20.58 -12.51
C GLU A 95 -4.51 -20.78 -11.19
N ARG A 96 -3.45 -20.02 -10.92
CA ARG A 96 -2.67 -20.16 -9.67
C ARG A 96 -3.46 -19.73 -8.43
N HIS A 97 -4.67 -19.21 -8.61
CA HIS A 97 -5.45 -18.52 -7.59
C HIS A 97 -6.41 -19.44 -6.84
N ALA A 98 -6.98 -20.47 -7.49
CA ALA A 98 -7.96 -21.34 -6.84
C ALA A 98 -7.36 -22.10 -5.64
N ARG A 99 -6.12 -22.59 -5.76
CA ARG A 99 -5.43 -23.32 -4.68
C ARG A 99 -5.11 -22.43 -3.48
N ALA A 100 -4.66 -21.20 -3.71
CA ALA A 100 -4.35 -20.25 -2.63
C ALA A 100 -5.62 -19.75 -1.93
N GLU A 101 -6.69 -19.46 -2.68
CA GLU A 101 -7.99 -19.11 -2.09
C GLU A 101 -8.56 -20.26 -1.26
N PHE A 102 -8.46 -21.50 -1.74
CA PHE A 102 -8.87 -22.68 -0.96
C PHE A 102 -8.03 -22.86 0.31
N ALA A 103 -6.69 -22.75 0.21
CA ALA A 103 -5.80 -22.87 1.35
C ALA A 103 -6.07 -21.80 2.41
N SER A 104 -6.30 -20.55 2.01
CA SER A 104 -6.62 -19.48 2.96
C SER A 104 -7.99 -19.62 3.60
N ALA A 105 -9.01 -20.08 2.85
CA ALA A 105 -10.30 -20.40 3.42
C ALA A 105 -10.19 -21.53 4.44
N LEU A 106 -9.40 -22.57 4.15
CA LEU A 106 -9.12 -23.66 5.08
C LEU A 106 -8.40 -23.18 6.34
N ILE A 107 -7.39 -22.31 6.21
CA ILE A 107 -6.69 -21.68 7.35
C ILE A 107 -7.69 -20.90 8.21
N GLY A 108 -8.55 -20.08 7.59
CA GLY A 108 -9.59 -19.34 8.31
C GLY A 108 -10.54 -20.27 9.07
N LEU A 109 -11.00 -21.34 8.43
CA LEU A 109 -11.88 -22.35 9.03
C LEU A 109 -11.20 -23.05 10.22
N LEU A 110 -9.94 -23.46 10.07
CA LEU A 110 -9.18 -24.13 11.13
C LEU A 110 -8.85 -23.19 12.29
N THR A 111 -8.75 -21.88 12.03
CA THR A 111 -8.45 -20.89 13.07
C THR A 111 -9.71 -20.53 13.88
N MET A 112 -10.87 -20.37 13.23
CA MET A 112 -12.13 -19.93 13.87
C MET A 112 -13.09 -21.05 14.24
N GLY A 113 -12.99 -22.22 13.58
CA GLY A 113 -13.87 -23.37 13.80
C GLY A 113 -13.75 -24.00 15.19
N PRO A 114 -12.54 -24.37 15.67
CA PRO A 114 -12.38 -25.00 16.98
C PRO A 114 -12.86 -24.14 18.17
N PRO A 115 -12.56 -22.83 18.24
CA PRO A 115 -13.10 -21.97 19.30
C PRO A 115 -14.63 -21.85 19.25
N LEU A 116 -15.21 -21.80 18.05
CA LEU A 116 -16.65 -21.77 17.85
C LEU A 116 -17.33 -23.05 18.36
N THR A 117 -16.78 -24.22 18.03
CA THR A 117 -17.32 -25.51 18.51
C THR A 117 -17.13 -25.65 20.01
N LEU A 118 -16.00 -25.20 20.55
CA LEU A 118 -15.74 -25.22 21.99
C LEU A 118 -16.72 -24.34 22.77
N ALA A 119 -17.08 -23.16 22.26
CA ALA A 119 -18.07 -22.29 22.90
C ALA A 119 -19.43 -22.99 23.07
N VAL A 120 -19.86 -23.75 22.04
CA VAL A 120 -21.09 -24.55 22.11
C VAL A 120 -20.96 -25.68 23.13
N LEU A 121 -19.83 -26.38 23.16
CA LEU A 121 -19.60 -27.49 24.10
C LEU A 121 -19.58 -27.04 25.57
N ILE A 122 -19.09 -25.84 25.85
CA ILE A 122 -19.03 -25.25 27.19
C ILE A 122 -20.36 -24.55 27.55
N TYR A 123 -21.35 -24.51 26.64
CA TYR A 123 -22.60 -23.74 26.78
C TYR A 123 -22.37 -22.24 27.01
N ASP A 124 -21.29 -21.70 26.44
CA ASP A 124 -20.94 -20.28 26.50
C ASP A 124 -21.56 -19.52 25.32
N TRP A 125 -22.82 -19.10 25.48
CA TRP A 125 -23.55 -18.34 24.46
C TRP A 125 -22.92 -16.97 24.16
N TRP A 126 -22.30 -16.33 25.16
CA TRP A 126 -21.56 -15.08 24.97
C TRP A 126 -20.29 -15.33 24.16
N GLY A 127 -19.53 -16.40 24.48
CA GLY A 127 -18.41 -16.87 23.67
C GLY A 127 -18.81 -17.16 22.22
N LEU A 128 -19.96 -17.81 22.01
CA LEU A 128 -20.50 -18.08 20.67
C LEU A 128 -20.77 -16.78 19.90
N ALA A 129 -21.49 -15.82 20.51
CA ALA A 129 -21.77 -14.52 19.91
C ALA A 129 -20.47 -13.77 19.55
N ASN A 130 -19.47 -13.86 20.42
CA ASN A 130 -18.14 -13.30 20.19
C ASN A 130 -17.46 -13.91 18.94
N TYR A 131 -17.38 -15.23 18.82
CA TYR A 131 -16.76 -15.85 17.64
C TYR A 131 -17.55 -15.61 16.35
N VAL A 132 -18.89 -15.61 16.40
CA VAL A 132 -19.74 -15.25 15.25
C VAL A 132 -19.46 -13.82 14.80
N SER A 133 -19.36 -12.87 15.73
CA SER A 133 -19.04 -11.47 15.39
C SER A 133 -17.65 -11.30 14.78
N MET A 134 -16.66 -12.10 15.19
CA MET A 134 -15.33 -12.14 14.57
C MET A 134 -15.41 -12.68 13.13
N ILE A 135 -16.17 -13.75 12.89
CA ILE A 135 -16.38 -14.32 11.55
C ILE A 135 -17.05 -13.28 10.64
N VAL A 136 -18.11 -12.61 11.13
CA VAL A 136 -18.78 -11.54 10.39
C VAL A 136 -17.80 -10.41 10.07
N SER A 137 -16.93 -10.02 11.01
CA SER A 137 -15.91 -8.99 10.79
C SER A 137 -14.92 -9.37 9.68
N VAL A 138 -14.51 -10.65 9.62
CA VAL A 138 -13.69 -11.18 8.51
C VAL A 138 -14.45 -11.08 7.19
N LEU A 139 -15.71 -11.52 7.13
CA LEU A 139 -16.54 -11.45 5.93
C LEU A 139 -16.73 -10.01 5.43
N VAL A 140 -16.99 -9.07 6.34
CA VAL A 140 -17.08 -7.64 6.02
C VAL A 140 -15.78 -7.14 5.39
N ARG A 141 -14.63 -7.48 5.98
CA ARG A 141 -13.32 -7.13 5.41
C ARG A 141 -13.14 -7.70 4.01
N LEU A 142 -13.52 -8.97 3.78
CA LEU A 142 -13.42 -9.59 2.46
C LEU A 142 -14.25 -8.83 1.42
N ILE A 143 -15.50 -8.49 1.75
CA ILE A 143 -16.41 -7.76 0.85
C ILE A 143 -15.84 -6.36 0.56
N VAL A 144 -15.45 -5.62 1.59
CA VAL A 144 -14.94 -4.25 1.45
C VAL A 144 -13.63 -4.22 0.64
N VAL A 145 -12.70 -5.13 0.89
CA VAL A 145 -11.44 -5.21 0.12
C VAL A 145 -11.70 -5.63 -1.32
N GLU A 146 -12.57 -6.61 -1.57
CA GLU A 146 -12.92 -7.08 -2.90
C GLU A 146 -13.59 -5.99 -3.76
N GLU A 147 -14.51 -5.21 -3.18
CA GLU A 147 -15.15 -4.10 -3.90
C GLU A 147 -14.15 -2.99 -4.24
N ASN A 148 -13.19 -2.71 -3.36
CA ASN A 148 -12.09 -1.78 -3.67
C ASN A 148 -11.14 -2.34 -4.75
N TRP A 149 -10.86 -3.66 -4.74
CA TRP A 149 -10.11 -4.31 -5.81
C TRP A 149 -10.83 -4.20 -7.15
N LYS A 150 -12.14 -4.47 -7.21
CA LYS A 150 -12.92 -4.32 -8.45
C LYS A 150 -12.90 -2.88 -8.97
N ALA A 151 -12.98 -1.89 -8.08
CA ALA A 151 -12.87 -0.48 -8.45
C ALA A 151 -11.53 -0.17 -9.10
N LEU A 152 -10.44 -0.65 -8.48
CA LEU A 152 -9.08 -0.47 -8.97
C LEU A 152 -8.84 -1.21 -10.28
N ASP A 153 -9.34 -2.44 -10.41
CA ASP A 153 -9.24 -3.24 -11.64
C ASP A 153 -9.98 -2.56 -12.80
N THR A 154 -11.16 -1.99 -12.55
CA THR A 154 -11.94 -1.25 -13.55
C THR A 154 -11.22 0.02 -13.99
N ALA A 155 -10.62 0.76 -13.05
CA ALA A 155 -9.81 1.93 -13.35
C ALA A 155 -8.55 1.57 -14.16
N ALA A 156 -7.87 0.48 -13.81
CA ALA A 156 -6.70 -0.02 -14.52
C ALA A 156 -7.04 -0.50 -15.94
N ASP A 157 -8.18 -1.17 -16.12
CA ASP A 157 -8.66 -1.59 -17.45
C ASP A 157 -9.00 -0.36 -18.31
N GLY A 158 -9.63 0.68 -17.73
CA GLY A 158 -9.87 1.95 -18.40
C GLY A 158 -8.59 2.70 -18.79
N ALA A 159 -7.57 2.64 -17.93
CA ALA A 159 -6.27 3.26 -18.18
C ALA A 159 -5.53 2.68 -19.39
N ILE A 160 -5.61 1.35 -19.59
CA ILE A 160 -5.02 0.68 -20.77
C ILE A 160 -5.62 1.24 -22.07
N VAL A 161 -6.95 1.45 -22.09
CA VAL A 161 -7.67 1.90 -23.29
C VAL A 161 -7.36 3.36 -23.61
N LYS A 162 -7.24 4.22 -22.57
CA LYS A 162 -7.05 5.67 -22.76
C LYS A 162 -5.64 6.04 -23.18
N THR A 163 -4.60 5.52 -22.52
CA THR A 163 -3.22 5.97 -22.77
C THR A 163 -2.17 4.96 -22.31
N ALA A 164 -1.50 4.32 -23.27
CA ALA A 164 -0.39 3.40 -23.02
C ALA A 164 0.99 4.07 -22.88
N GLN A 165 1.08 5.40 -23.02
CA GLN A 165 2.35 6.12 -22.93
C GLN A 165 2.91 6.05 -21.50
N PRO A 166 4.16 5.56 -21.31
CA PRO A 166 4.81 5.56 -20.01
C PRO A 166 5.21 6.99 -19.63
N VAL A 167 4.95 7.32 -18.37
CA VAL A 167 5.20 8.64 -17.80
C VAL A 167 6.17 8.50 -16.63
N LYS A 168 7.14 9.40 -16.57
CA LYS A 168 8.13 9.45 -15.49
C LYS A 168 7.57 10.31 -14.36
N THR A 169 7.49 9.74 -13.18
CA THR A 169 7.02 10.44 -11.99
C THR A 169 8.01 10.30 -10.84
N PHE A 170 8.16 11.36 -10.07
CA PHE A 170 8.99 11.39 -8.87
C PHE A 170 8.09 11.69 -7.69
N TRP A 171 8.20 10.89 -6.63
CA TRP A 171 7.31 10.98 -5.47
C TRP A 171 8.14 11.21 -4.22
N THR A 172 7.75 12.17 -3.40
CA THR A 172 8.29 12.37 -2.06
C THR A 172 7.29 11.88 -1.03
N LEU A 173 7.77 11.11 -0.07
CA LEU A 173 6.98 10.50 0.99
C LEU A 173 7.01 11.37 2.27
N PRO A 174 6.06 11.15 3.20
CA PRO A 174 6.02 11.88 4.47
C PRO A 174 7.24 11.68 5.38
N ASP A 175 7.97 10.57 5.20
CA ASP A 175 9.18 10.22 5.94
C ASP A 175 10.46 10.89 5.36
N GLY A 176 10.32 11.66 4.28
CA GLY A 176 11.43 12.30 3.58
C GLY A 176 12.10 11.42 2.53
N ASN A 177 11.72 10.15 2.43
CA ASN A 177 12.17 9.29 1.33
C ASN A 177 11.56 9.76 0.00
N ALA A 178 12.22 9.40 -1.09
CA ALA A 178 11.70 9.64 -2.42
C ALA A 178 11.82 8.40 -3.30
N VAL A 179 10.88 8.25 -4.23
CA VAL A 179 10.81 7.12 -5.14
C VAL A 179 10.51 7.58 -6.54
N THR A 180 11.19 6.96 -7.51
CA THR A 180 10.90 7.16 -8.92
C THR A 180 9.94 6.08 -9.40
N ILE A 181 8.88 6.50 -10.06
CA ILE A 181 7.84 5.59 -10.55
C ILE A 181 7.61 5.84 -12.03
N ILE A 182 7.69 4.77 -12.80
CA ILE A 182 7.38 4.76 -14.22
C ILE A 182 6.11 3.93 -14.40
N ALA A 183 5.08 4.55 -14.97
CA ALA A 183 3.80 3.89 -15.18
C ALA A 183 3.07 4.50 -16.39
N PRO A 184 2.11 3.78 -17.00
CA PRO A 184 1.24 4.36 -18.02
C PRO A 184 0.48 5.58 -17.47
N ARG A 185 0.35 6.65 -18.27
CA ARG A 185 -0.33 7.89 -17.88
C ARG A 185 -1.71 7.63 -17.26
N GLY A 186 -2.50 6.75 -17.87
CA GLY A 186 -3.82 6.40 -17.37
C GLY A 186 -3.81 5.82 -15.96
N VAL A 187 -2.79 5.00 -15.61
CA VAL A 187 -2.67 4.39 -14.28
C VAL A 187 -2.34 5.45 -13.22
N ILE A 188 -1.45 6.39 -13.55
CA ILE A 188 -1.11 7.51 -12.65
C ILE A 188 -2.36 8.33 -12.33
N MET A 189 -3.10 8.75 -13.36
CA MET A 189 -4.25 9.64 -13.20
C MET A 189 -5.47 8.94 -12.58
N ASP A 190 -5.84 7.77 -13.12
CA ASP A 190 -7.11 7.11 -12.77
C ASP A 190 -6.98 6.15 -11.57
N CYS A 191 -5.78 5.66 -11.23
CA CYS A 191 -5.59 4.69 -10.14
C CYS A 191 -4.78 5.23 -8.95
N LEU A 192 -3.73 6.02 -9.20
CA LEU A 192 -2.77 6.43 -8.17
C LEU A 192 -3.08 7.79 -7.56
N LEU A 193 -3.53 8.74 -8.37
CA LEU A 193 -3.92 10.10 -7.93
C LEU A 193 -5.42 10.21 -7.63
N THR A 194 -6.27 9.51 -8.39
CA THR A 194 -7.73 9.54 -8.19
C THR A 194 -8.22 8.25 -7.55
N THR A 195 -8.96 8.35 -6.44
CA THR A 195 -9.49 7.16 -5.74
C THR A 195 -10.64 6.54 -6.55
N PRO A 196 -10.50 5.30 -7.05
CA PRO A 196 -11.58 4.63 -7.78
C PRO A 196 -12.78 4.37 -6.87
N ARG A 197 -13.99 4.47 -7.43
CA ARG A 197 -15.23 4.22 -6.67
C ARG A 197 -15.64 2.75 -6.75
N PRO A 198 -16.04 2.12 -5.63
CA PRO A 198 -16.63 0.78 -5.62
C PRO A 198 -17.78 0.63 -6.62
N PRO A 199 -17.85 -0.47 -7.39
CA PRO A 199 -18.90 -0.66 -8.39
C PRO A 199 -20.27 -0.87 -7.73
N ASN A 200 -20.34 -1.60 -6.60
CA ASN A 200 -21.57 -1.78 -5.85
C ASN A 200 -21.53 -1.03 -4.52
N LEU A 201 -21.94 0.24 -4.55
CA LEU A 201 -21.94 1.11 -3.37
C LEU A 201 -22.91 0.65 -2.27
N HIS A 202 -24.03 0.02 -2.65
CA HIS A 202 -25.02 -0.48 -1.69
C HIS A 202 -24.47 -1.65 -0.88
N LEU A 203 -23.89 -2.66 -1.55
CA LEU A 203 -23.23 -3.78 -0.89
C LEU A 203 -22.07 -3.28 -0.02
N TYR A 204 -21.27 -2.35 -0.54
CA TYR A 204 -20.15 -1.75 0.18
C TYR A 204 -20.59 -1.10 1.51
N ASN A 205 -21.61 -0.25 1.45
CA ASN A 205 -22.11 0.45 2.64
C ASN A 205 -22.88 -0.47 3.59
N ALA A 206 -23.64 -1.45 3.07
CA ALA A 206 -24.32 -2.43 3.90
C ALA A 206 -23.33 -3.33 4.66
N ALA A 207 -22.27 -3.80 3.99
CA ALA A 207 -21.21 -4.58 4.64
C ALA A 207 -20.51 -3.76 5.74
N ARG A 208 -20.26 -2.47 5.50
CA ARG A 208 -19.69 -1.57 6.52
C ARG A 208 -20.62 -1.37 7.71
N GLY A 209 -21.91 -1.19 7.48
CA GLY A 209 -22.91 -1.12 8.55
C GLY A 209 -22.96 -2.39 9.39
N LEU A 210 -22.93 -3.55 8.72
CA LEU A 210 -22.82 -4.86 9.37
C LEU A 210 -21.52 -4.99 10.17
N GLY A 211 -20.41 -4.45 9.67
CA GLY A 211 -19.13 -4.43 10.39
C GLY A 211 -19.18 -3.65 11.69
N TRP A 212 -19.88 -2.51 11.72
CA TRP A 212 -20.09 -1.74 12.94
C TRP A 212 -20.97 -2.49 13.95
N ALA A 213 -22.04 -3.12 13.49
CA ALA A 213 -22.89 -3.95 14.34
C ALA A 213 -22.12 -5.15 14.91
N ALA A 214 -21.33 -5.85 14.08
CA ALA A 214 -20.49 -6.95 14.51
C ALA A 214 -19.44 -6.51 15.52
N PHE A 215 -18.80 -5.35 15.33
CA PHE A 215 -17.86 -4.78 16.29
C PHE A 215 -18.53 -4.49 17.65
N ALA A 216 -19.73 -3.91 17.66
CA ALA A 216 -20.47 -3.66 18.90
C ALA A 216 -20.81 -4.96 19.64
N VAL A 217 -21.29 -5.97 18.91
CA VAL A 217 -21.57 -7.31 19.48
C VAL A 217 -20.29 -7.94 20.02
N HIS A 218 -19.17 -7.85 19.29
CA HIS A 218 -17.87 -8.36 19.72
C HIS A 218 -17.44 -7.74 21.05
N CYS A 219 -17.48 -6.40 21.17
CA CYS A 219 -17.09 -5.71 22.39
C CYS A 219 -17.93 -6.12 23.62
N VAL A 220 -19.25 -6.23 23.46
CA VAL A 220 -20.14 -6.62 24.56
C VAL A 220 -19.96 -8.09 24.93
N SER A 221 -19.98 -8.97 23.93
CA SER A 221 -19.89 -10.42 24.16
C SER A 221 -18.55 -10.86 24.70
N LEU A 222 -17.43 -10.22 24.30
CA LEU A 222 -16.11 -10.51 24.85
C LEU A 222 -16.03 -10.21 26.34
N GLY A 223 -16.65 -9.12 26.80
CA GLY A 223 -16.70 -8.76 28.23
C GLY A 223 -17.55 -9.73 29.08
N MET A 224 -18.54 -10.39 28.48
CA MET A 224 -19.47 -11.30 29.15
C MET A 224 -19.12 -12.78 28.98
N ALA A 225 -18.20 -13.12 28.06
CA ALA A 225 -17.79 -14.49 27.78
C ALA A 225 -16.99 -15.10 28.93
N THR A 226 -16.92 -16.43 28.95
CA THR A 226 -16.09 -17.15 29.93
C THR A 226 -14.60 -16.85 29.73
N LEU A 227 -13.82 -17.00 30.80
CA LEU A 227 -12.37 -16.73 30.77
C LEU A 227 -11.64 -17.53 29.67
N VAL A 228 -12.05 -18.79 29.45
CA VAL A 228 -11.47 -19.64 28.40
C VAL A 228 -11.72 -19.03 27.02
N SER A 229 -12.96 -18.62 26.73
CA SER A 229 -13.32 -17.96 25.47
C SER A 229 -12.60 -16.62 25.27
N GLN A 230 -12.43 -15.84 26.34
CA GLN A 230 -11.69 -14.58 26.32
C GLN A 230 -10.22 -14.79 25.95
N ILE A 231 -9.54 -15.72 26.64
CA ILE A 231 -8.11 -16.01 26.40
C ILE A 231 -7.92 -16.50 24.96
N LEU A 232 -8.73 -17.44 24.49
CA LEU A 232 -8.66 -17.94 23.12
C LEU A 232 -8.86 -16.81 22.10
N THR A 233 -9.87 -15.96 22.31
CA THR A 233 -10.12 -14.81 21.43
C THR A 233 -8.93 -13.88 21.35
N VAL A 234 -8.34 -13.52 22.50
CA VAL A 234 -7.17 -12.63 22.56
C VAL A 234 -5.97 -13.24 21.86
N VAL A 235 -5.67 -14.52 22.11
CA VAL A 235 -4.55 -15.24 21.47
C VAL A 235 -4.74 -15.30 19.95
N LEU A 236 -5.95 -15.60 19.49
CA LEU A 236 -6.26 -15.70 18.07
C LEU A 236 -6.18 -14.35 17.37
N LEU A 237 -6.74 -13.30 17.97
CA LEU A 237 -6.68 -11.94 17.43
C LEU A 237 -5.26 -11.41 17.39
N LEU A 238 -4.48 -11.53 18.47
CA LEU A 238 -3.10 -11.08 18.51
C LEU A 238 -2.22 -11.88 17.55
N GLY A 239 -2.29 -13.22 17.58
CA GLY A 239 -1.51 -14.08 16.70
C GLY A 239 -1.77 -13.79 15.22
N SER A 240 -3.05 -13.69 14.85
CA SER A 240 -3.47 -13.34 13.49
C SER A 240 -3.01 -11.94 13.07
N THR A 241 -3.14 -10.96 13.97
CA THR A 241 -2.73 -9.58 13.73
C THR A 241 -1.22 -9.48 13.53
N ILE A 242 -0.42 -10.21 14.31
CA ILE A 242 1.05 -10.25 14.15
C ILE A 242 1.43 -10.88 12.80
N LEU A 243 0.79 -11.98 12.41
CA LEU A 243 1.04 -12.63 11.11
C LEU A 243 0.74 -11.69 9.94
N VAL A 244 -0.38 -10.97 10.02
CA VAL A 244 -0.76 -9.97 9.01
C VAL A 244 0.18 -8.78 9.03
N ALA A 245 0.52 -8.24 10.20
CA ALA A 245 1.41 -7.09 10.34
C ALA A 245 2.82 -7.37 9.79
N ARG A 246 3.32 -8.59 9.97
CA ARG A 246 4.60 -9.06 9.40
C ARG A 246 4.53 -9.42 7.93
N LYS A 247 3.38 -9.22 7.29
CA LYS A 247 3.14 -9.51 5.87
C LYS A 247 3.49 -10.95 5.48
N PHE A 248 3.12 -11.90 6.34
CA PHE A 248 3.53 -13.29 6.17
C PHE A 248 3.04 -13.85 4.82
N LEU A 249 3.99 -14.14 3.92
CA LEU A 249 3.77 -14.68 2.58
C LEU A 249 2.88 -13.79 1.69
N ASP A 250 2.94 -12.47 1.87
CA ASP A 250 2.23 -11.53 1.00
C ASP A 250 2.89 -11.35 -0.36
N ASP A 251 2.06 -11.06 -1.35
CA ASP A 251 2.48 -10.72 -2.71
C ASP A 251 2.35 -9.20 -2.89
N ASP A 252 3.35 -8.47 -2.41
CA ASP A 252 3.40 -7.00 -2.47
C ASP A 252 3.62 -6.48 -3.91
N LEU A 253 4.04 -7.36 -4.83
CA LEU A 253 4.24 -7.03 -6.24
C LEU A 253 2.92 -6.95 -7.02
N HIS A 254 1.82 -7.46 -6.48
CA HIS A 254 0.53 -7.46 -7.14
C HIS A 254 -0.53 -6.77 -6.28
N VAL A 255 -1.18 -5.76 -6.86
CA VAL A 255 -2.28 -5.03 -6.23
C VAL A 255 -3.54 -5.21 -7.07
N GLY A 256 -4.63 -5.61 -6.40
CA GLY A 256 -5.83 -6.05 -7.10
C GLY A 256 -5.55 -7.27 -7.98
N ARG A 257 -6.17 -7.31 -9.16
CA ARG A 257 -5.98 -8.38 -10.16
C ARG A 257 -5.25 -7.90 -11.42
N ARG A 258 -5.07 -6.59 -11.55
CA ARG A 258 -4.54 -5.96 -12.77
C ARG A 258 -3.18 -5.31 -12.59
N LEU A 259 -2.89 -4.67 -11.46
CA LEU A 259 -1.66 -3.88 -11.30
C LEU A 259 -0.51 -4.77 -10.83
N GLN A 260 0.60 -4.69 -11.55
CA GLN A 260 1.86 -5.36 -11.23
C GLN A 260 2.95 -4.31 -11.02
N PHE A 261 3.58 -4.38 -9.86
CA PHE A 261 4.66 -3.53 -9.40
C PHE A 261 5.95 -4.31 -9.51
N GLN A 262 6.88 -3.80 -10.31
CA GLN A 262 8.23 -4.34 -10.39
C GLN A 262 9.19 -3.34 -9.76
N ARG A 263 9.79 -3.75 -8.64
CA ARG A 263 10.78 -2.95 -7.92
C ARG A 263 12.17 -3.26 -8.44
N THR A 264 12.99 -2.23 -8.58
CA THR A 264 14.42 -2.34 -8.90
C THR A 264 15.18 -1.37 -8.02
N ASP A 265 16.12 -1.89 -7.24
CA ASP A 265 16.98 -1.07 -6.38
C ASP A 265 18.37 -0.96 -7.02
N PHE A 266 18.84 0.27 -7.18
CA PHE A 266 20.15 0.52 -7.76
C PHE A 266 21.25 0.53 -6.70
N PRO A 267 22.33 -0.26 -6.85
CA PRO A 267 23.43 -0.23 -5.90
C PRO A 267 24.21 1.10 -6.00
N GLY A 268 24.57 1.69 -4.85
CA GLY A 268 25.41 2.88 -4.78
C GLY A 268 25.08 3.78 -3.58
N LYS A 269 25.87 4.84 -3.38
CA LYS A 269 25.58 5.85 -2.37
C LYS A 269 24.31 6.63 -2.73
N GLU A 270 23.52 6.94 -1.71
CA GLU A 270 22.17 7.49 -1.85
C GLU A 270 22.16 9.01 -2.03
N PHE A 271 22.50 9.49 -3.24
CA PHE A 271 22.40 10.92 -3.56
C PHE A 271 21.16 11.23 -4.38
N ARG A 272 20.43 12.27 -3.95
CA ARG A 272 19.20 12.71 -4.63
C ARG A 272 19.45 13.14 -6.07
N SER A 273 20.58 13.80 -6.33
CA SER A 273 21.01 14.18 -7.68
C SER A 273 21.24 12.97 -8.59
N ALA A 274 21.78 11.86 -8.05
CA ALA A 274 21.96 10.63 -8.82
C ALA A 274 20.60 9.99 -9.17
N ALA A 275 19.63 10.00 -8.25
CA ALA A 275 18.27 9.53 -8.53
C ALA A 275 17.62 10.30 -9.68
N LEU A 276 17.71 11.63 -9.61
CA LEU A 276 17.09 12.51 -10.59
C LEU A 276 17.79 12.45 -11.95
N ALA A 277 19.11 12.29 -11.97
CA ALA A 277 19.85 12.14 -13.20
C ALA A 277 19.52 10.84 -13.95
N ARG A 278 19.24 9.75 -13.22
CA ARG A 278 18.80 8.48 -13.82
C ARG A 278 17.46 8.59 -14.56
N LEU A 279 16.63 9.58 -14.24
CA LEU A 279 15.38 9.83 -14.97
C LEU A 279 15.61 10.17 -16.45
N ASN A 280 16.85 10.48 -16.85
CA ASN A 280 17.24 10.85 -18.21
C ASN A 280 16.26 11.88 -18.80
N LEU A 281 16.22 13.04 -18.16
CA LEU A 281 15.25 14.09 -18.43
C LEU A 281 15.56 14.81 -19.75
N THR A 282 14.53 15.29 -20.42
CA THR A 282 14.67 16.27 -21.51
C THR A 282 14.92 17.66 -20.96
N SER A 283 15.45 18.60 -21.77
CA SER A 283 15.69 19.99 -21.33
C SER A 283 14.43 20.70 -20.83
N ASP A 284 13.26 20.31 -21.34
CA ASP A 284 11.99 20.82 -20.86
C ASP A 284 11.61 20.25 -19.49
N GLU A 285 11.80 18.95 -19.30
CA GLU A 285 11.56 18.29 -18.01
C GLU A 285 12.53 18.82 -16.93
N GLU A 286 13.78 19.10 -17.28
CA GLU A 286 14.77 19.74 -16.39
C GLU A 286 14.30 21.13 -15.91
N ARG A 287 13.68 21.93 -16.80
CA ARG A 287 13.09 23.23 -16.42
C ARG A 287 11.95 23.09 -15.42
N SER A 288 11.09 22.08 -15.59
CA SER A 288 10.04 21.78 -14.61
C SER A 288 10.61 21.37 -13.25
N MET A 289 11.70 20.59 -13.24
CA MET A 289 12.38 20.20 -12.01
C MET A 289 12.98 21.39 -11.24
N VAL A 290 13.51 22.38 -11.97
CA VAL A 290 13.98 23.64 -11.36
C VAL A 290 12.81 24.44 -10.79
N ALA A 291 11.71 24.55 -11.53
CA ALA A 291 10.52 25.28 -11.06
C ALA A 291 9.91 24.67 -9.78
N TRP A 292 10.04 23.36 -9.60
CA TRP A 292 9.61 22.66 -8.38
C TRP A 292 10.68 22.60 -7.29
N ASN A 293 11.80 23.29 -7.45
CA ASN A 293 12.94 23.28 -6.52
C ASN A 293 13.49 21.86 -6.24
N LEU A 294 13.29 20.93 -7.18
CA LEU A 294 13.87 19.58 -7.11
C LEU A 294 15.30 19.56 -7.67
N PHE A 295 15.59 20.47 -8.60
CA PHE A 295 16.94 20.77 -9.08
C PHE A 295 17.46 22.09 -8.54
N PRO A 296 18.80 22.24 -8.40
CA PRO A 296 19.40 23.53 -8.11
C PRO A 296 18.97 24.59 -9.12
N HIS A 297 18.77 25.81 -8.65
CA HIS A 297 18.52 26.94 -9.54
C HIS A 297 19.65 27.09 -10.56
N LEU A 298 19.30 27.65 -11.72
CA LEU A 298 20.24 27.89 -12.82
C LEU A 298 21.42 28.80 -12.45
N SER A 299 21.34 29.51 -11.30
CA SER A 299 22.44 30.28 -10.74
C SER A 299 23.63 29.43 -10.28
N ASN A 300 23.44 28.12 -10.04
CA ASN A 300 24.54 27.21 -9.70
C ASN A 300 25.20 26.66 -10.97
N GLU A 301 25.95 27.51 -11.67
CA GLU A 301 26.58 27.21 -12.96
C GLU A 301 27.50 25.97 -12.88
N LEU A 302 28.27 25.84 -11.80
CA LEU A 302 29.18 24.71 -11.58
C LEU A 302 28.44 23.36 -11.56
N TRP A 303 27.29 23.30 -10.90
CA TRP A 303 26.49 22.08 -10.84
C TRP A 303 25.94 21.71 -12.21
N TRP A 304 25.43 22.70 -12.96
CA TRP A 304 24.86 22.50 -14.30
C TRP A 304 25.91 22.11 -15.33
N GLU A 305 27.09 22.71 -15.30
CA GLU A 305 28.21 22.34 -16.18
C GLU A 305 28.62 20.88 -15.96
N ARG A 306 28.83 20.49 -14.69
CA ARG A 306 29.17 19.10 -14.33
C ARG A 306 28.05 18.13 -14.67
N TYR A 307 26.80 18.54 -14.50
CA TYR A 307 25.62 17.73 -14.81
C TYR A 307 25.53 17.44 -16.31
N HIS A 308 25.62 18.47 -17.15
CA HIS A 308 25.58 18.32 -18.61
C HIS A 308 26.79 17.56 -19.15
N LYS A 309 27.99 17.81 -18.61
CA LYS A 309 29.21 17.06 -18.96
C LYS A 309 29.06 15.57 -18.63
N CYS A 310 28.64 15.25 -17.41
CA CYS A 310 28.41 13.87 -16.98
C CYS A 310 27.37 13.15 -17.87
N LYS A 311 26.26 13.83 -18.14
CA LYS A 311 25.18 13.31 -19.00
C LYS A 311 25.66 13.04 -20.44
N LYS A 312 26.52 13.91 -20.99
CA LYS A 312 27.08 13.77 -22.33
C LYS A 312 28.14 12.67 -22.43
N ASP A 313 29.07 12.62 -21.47
CA ASP A 313 30.26 11.77 -21.55
C ASP A 313 29.99 10.34 -21.08
N TYR A 314 29.09 10.15 -20.11
CA TYR A 314 28.89 8.87 -19.44
C TYR A 314 27.42 8.41 -19.39
N GLY A 315 26.49 9.21 -19.91
CA GLY A 315 25.06 8.91 -19.88
C GLY A 315 24.54 8.67 -18.45
N VAL A 316 23.61 7.73 -18.30
CA VAL A 316 22.99 7.38 -17.01
C VAL A 316 23.99 6.72 -16.04
N GLU A 317 25.00 6.03 -16.58
CA GLU A 317 25.99 5.28 -15.80
C GLU A 317 27.00 6.19 -15.08
N GLY A 318 27.30 7.37 -15.63
CA GLY A 318 28.20 8.36 -15.01
C GLY A 318 27.73 8.85 -13.65
N PHE A 319 26.41 8.92 -13.45
CA PHE A 319 25.83 9.40 -12.20
C PHE A 319 26.00 8.44 -11.01
N LYS A 320 26.50 7.22 -11.24
CA LYS A 320 26.92 6.31 -10.16
C LYS A 320 28.10 6.86 -9.35
N ARG A 321 28.90 7.75 -9.94
CA ARG A 321 30.07 8.40 -9.32
C ARG A 321 29.86 9.91 -9.13
N TRP A 322 28.61 10.36 -9.04
CA TRP A 322 28.29 11.79 -8.98
C TRP A 322 28.95 12.51 -7.80
N ASP A 323 29.15 11.82 -6.67
CA ASP A 323 29.89 12.37 -5.53
C ASP A 323 31.35 12.66 -5.87
N GLN A 324 32.00 11.76 -6.61
CA GLN A 324 33.37 11.97 -7.09
C GLN A 324 33.42 13.13 -8.08
N ILE A 325 32.47 13.21 -9.01
CA ILE A 325 32.37 14.31 -9.99
C ILE A 325 32.14 15.66 -9.29
N MET A 326 31.36 15.69 -8.20
CA MET A 326 31.15 16.91 -7.40
C MET A 326 32.31 17.22 -6.46
N ALA A 327 33.02 16.20 -5.96
CA ALA A 327 34.17 16.35 -5.07
C ALA A 327 35.48 16.61 -5.81
N GLU A 328 35.54 16.30 -7.11
CA GLU A 328 36.62 16.71 -8.01
C GLU A 328 36.75 18.24 -7.87
N ARG A 329 37.85 18.66 -7.23
CA ARG A 329 38.23 20.07 -7.22
C ARG A 329 38.44 20.45 -8.67
N THR A 330 37.74 21.48 -9.09
CA THR A 330 38.20 22.30 -10.20
C THR A 330 39.50 22.93 -9.72
N ASP A 331 40.61 22.23 -9.93
CA ASP A 331 41.93 22.82 -9.91
C ASP A 331 42.00 23.73 -11.14
N LEU A 332 41.50 24.95 -11.00
CA LEU A 332 41.65 26.05 -11.96
C LEU A 332 41.84 27.31 -11.10
N VAL A 333 43.06 27.84 -10.99
CA VAL A 333 43.75 28.72 -11.97
C VAL A 333 43.08 30.08 -12.02
#